data_AF-A0A851GHP0-F1
#
_entry.id   AF-A0A851GHP0-F1
#
_cell.length_a   1.000
_cell.length_b   1.000
_cell.length_c   1.000
_cell.angle_alpha   90.00
_cell.angle_beta   90.00
_cell.angle_gamma   90.00
#
_symmetry.space_group_name_H-M   'P 1'
#
loop_
_entity.id
_entity.type
_entity.pdbx_description
1 polymer ?
#
loop_
_entity_poly.entity_id
_entity_poly.type
_entity_poly.pdbx_seq_one_letter_code
_entity_poly.pdbx_strand_id
1 'polypeptide(L)'
;MSDGQSFYLLLLLLYLSSCIKVSARGCQGVVKTAWGSWRLRPSVASLGGIRKDLFIAPLLPWPPVLILAKGTAEVQLQRRGSQASLLRLTRLIVRASADLRLMSLGVFLTFFVLVPYRYHLEGGSPRVMYTLAVGFILMFAAWLRYSSLHRRLWPKQKAERFKHLFLSMTMPWHAMRLADELLLVSPISGLHPLAAVSLVEGAKGRCVLGKALRESIYLDHASYKEDDLRRLYGLLGVDAESLLMPPDRESGGEHYCPCCHEVYSQAVDVCSDCKETSLLRFEADGK
;
A
#
# COMPACT_ATOMS: atom_id res chain seq x y z
N MET A 1 -9.08 28.15 -24.77
CA MET A 1 -8.13 27.86 -23.66
C MET A 1 -6.90 28.71 -23.87
N SER A 2 -6.38 29.34 -22.82
CA SER A 2 -5.06 29.98 -22.91
C SER A 2 -3.94 28.93 -22.87
N ASP A 3 -2.75 29.26 -23.36
CA ASP A 3 -1.59 28.35 -23.34
C ASP A 3 -1.26 27.86 -21.92
N GLY A 4 -1.42 28.73 -20.92
CA GLY A 4 -1.28 28.38 -19.51
C GLY A 4 -2.30 27.33 -19.06
N GLN A 5 -3.57 27.44 -19.46
CA GLN A 5 -4.60 26.43 -19.14
C GLN A 5 -4.27 25.08 -19.77
N SER A 6 -3.80 25.07 -21.02
CA SER A 6 -3.39 23.85 -21.72
C SER A 6 -2.20 23.18 -21.03
N PHE A 7 -1.21 23.98 -20.60
CA PHE A 7 -0.06 23.49 -19.84
C PHE A 7 -0.47 22.83 -18.52
N TYR A 8 -1.32 23.48 -17.72
CA TYR A 8 -1.77 22.91 -16.44
C TYR A 8 -2.66 21.67 -16.62
N LEU A 9 -3.51 21.66 -17.66
CA LEU A 9 -4.30 20.47 -17.98
C LEU A 9 -3.38 19.29 -18.32
N LEU A 10 -2.36 19.52 -19.15
CA LEU A 10 -1.38 18.48 -19.50
C LEU A 10 -0.62 18.00 -18.25
N LEU A 11 -0.16 18.93 -17.40
CA LEU A 11 0.52 18.61 -16.16
C LEU A 11 -0.37 17.78 -15.21
N LEU A 12 -1.65 18.13 -15.09
CA LEU A 12 -2.63 17.38 -14.29
C LEU A 12 -2.84 15.97 -14.85
N LEU A 13 -3.02 15.82 -16.17
CA LEU A 13 -3.21 14.52 -16.81
C LEU A 13 -1.99 13.62 -16.62
N LEU A 14 -0.77 14.16 -16.75
CA LEU A 14 0.48 13.43 -16.52
C LEU A 14 0.67 13.07 -15.04
N TYR A 15 0.24 13.94 -14.13
CA TYR A 15 0.22 13.61 -12.71
C TYR A 15 -0.76 12.48 -12.40
N LEU A 16 -1.99 12.56 -12.89
CA LEU A 16 -3.01 11.53 -12.69
C LEU A 16 -2.60 10.19 -13.31
N SER A 17 -2.00 10.20 -14.50
CA SER A 17 -1.49 8.96 -15.11
C SER A 17 -0.36 8.34 -14.28
N SER A 18 0.50 9.14 -13.64
CA SER A 18 1.53 8.64 -12.71
C SER A 18 0.96 8.01 -11.42
N CYS A 19 -0.30 8.32 -11.08
CA CYS A 19 -1.02 7.68 -9.98
C CYS A 19 -1.47 6.26 -10.33
N ILE A 20 -1.60 5.94 -11.62
CA ILE A 20 -1.97 4.62 -12.08
C ILE A 20 -0.73 3.73 -12.03
N LYS A 21 -0.75 2.74 -11.14
CA LYS A 21 0.32 1.75 -11.00
C LYS A 21 -0.16 0.42 -11.56
N VAL A 22 0.72 -0.25 -12.29
CA VAL A 22 0.44 -1.52 -12.95
C VAL A 22 1.36 -2.59 -12.36
N SER A 23 0.80 -3.71 -11.94
CA SER A 23 1.57 -4.84 -11.40
C SER A 23 1.19 -6.15 -12.08
N ALA A 24 1.93 -7.23 -11.77
CA ALA A 24 1.55 -8.57 -12.21
C ALA A 24 0.18 -8.98 -11.65
N ARG A 25 -0.51 -9.90 -12.32
CA ARG A 25 -1.78 -10.46 -11.86
C ARG A 25 -1.63 -11.13 -10.49
N GLY A 26 -2.64 -10.97 -9.63
CA GLY A 26 -2.66 -11.52 -8.27
C GLY A 26 -1.82 -10.72 -7.27
N CYS A 27 -1.41 -9.50 -7.62
CA CYS A 27 -0.85 -8.58 -6.63
C CYS A 27 -1.97 -7.96 -5.80
N GLN A 28 -1.65 -7.53 -4.60
CA GLN A 28 -2.53 -6.69 -3.79
C GLN A 28 -1.76 -5.50 -3.26
N GLY A 29 -2.46 -4.38 -3.11
CA GLY A 29 -1.92 -3.18 -2.49
C GLY A 29 -1.94 -3.32 -0.98
N VAL A 30 -0.84 -2.98 -0.32
CA VAL A 30 -0.77 -2.80 1.13
C VAL A 30 -0.68 -1.29 1.36
N VAL A 31 -1.78 -0.72 1.86
CA VAL A 31 -1.96 0.74 1.96
C VAL A 31 -1.97 1.17 3.41
N LYS A 32 -1.18 2.18 3.76
CA LYS A 32 -1.30 2.91 5.02
C LYS A 32 -1.99 4.24 4.77
N THR A 33 -3.07 4.55 5.47
CA THR A 33 -3.68 5.88 5.40
C THR A 33 -2.97 6.87 6.34
N ALA A 34 -3.32 8.15 6.25
CA ALA A 34 -2.78 9.22 7.09
C ALA A 34 -2.79 8.90 8.59
N TRP A 35 -3.95 8.43 9.04
CA TRP A 35 -4.29 8.27 10.46
C TRP A 35 -4.68 6.82 10.79
N GLY A 36 -4.62 5.91 9.81
CA GLY A 36 -5.12 4.56 9.95
C GLY A 36 -4.05 3.47 9.95
N SER A 37 -4.51 2.26 10.23
CA SER A 37 -3.75 1.03 10.07
C SER A 37 -3.46 0.73 8.60
N TRP A 38 -2.45 -0.09 8.37
CA TRP A 38 -2.25 -0.74 7.09
C TRP A 38 -3.43 -1.67 6.78
N ARG A 39 -3.86 -1.64 5.52
CA ARG A 39 -4.96 -2.45 5.01
C ARG A 39 -4.59 -3.04 3.67
N LEU A 40 -5.15 -4.20 3.35
CA LEU A 40 -5.13 -4.72 1.99
C LEU A 40 -6.10 -3.92 1.14
N ARG A 41 -5.66 -3.60 -0.07
CA ARG A 41 -6.46 -2.95 -1.10
C ARG A 41 -6.43 -3.85 -2.35
N PRO A 42 -7.60 -4.33 -2.82
CA PRO A 42 -7.67 -5.07 -4.06
C PRO A 42 -7.28 -4.17 -5.24
N SER A 43 -6.98 -4.80 -6.38
CA SER A 43 -6.81 -4.07 -7.63
C SER A 43 -8.12 -3.40 -8.03
N VAL A 44 -8.03 -2.24 -8.68
CA VAL A 44 -9.19 -1.50 -9.19
C VAL A 44 -9.75 -2.16 -10.44
N ALA A 45 -8.87 -2.68 -11.28
CA ALA A 45 -9.22 -3.43 -12.47
C ALA A 45 -8.13 -4.46 -12.79
N SER A 46 -8.51 -5.55 -13.47
CA SER A 46 -7.57 -6.50 -14.04
C SER A 46 -7.60 -6.38 -15.57
N LEU A 47 -6.45 -6.07 -16.17
CA LEU A 47 -6.27 -5.94 -17.61
C LEU A 47 -6.02 -7.34 -18.19
N GLY A 48 -7.10 -8.06 -18.48
CA GLY A 48 -7.09 -9.47 -18.89
C GLY A 48 -6.13 -9.79 -20.04
N GLY A 49 -6.07 -8.93 -21.07
CA GLY A 49 -5.19 -9.11 -22.22
C GLY A 49 -3.70 -9.08 -21.91
N ILE A 50 -3.28 -8.31 -20.89
CA ILE A 50 -1.85 -8.11 -20.53
C ILE A 50 -1.49 -8.89 -19.25
N ARG A 51 -2.47 -9.54 -18.60
CA ARG A 51 -2.31 -10.21 -17.29
C ARG A 51 -1.70 -9.28 -16.24
N LYS A 52 -2.19 -8.05 -16.19
CA LYS A 52 -1.77 -7.02 -15.23
C LYS A 52 -2.93 -6.57 -14.38
N ASP A 53 -2.64 -6.20 -13.15
CA ASP A 53 -3.60 -5.57 -12.24
C ASP A 53 -3.29 -4.09 -12.11
N LEU A 54 -4.34 -3.28 -12.07
CA LEU A 54 -4.27 -1.83 -11.99
C LEU A 54 -4.58 -1.36 -10.57
N PHE A 55 -3.74 -0.46 -10.06
CA PHE A 55 -3.87 0.16 -8.76
C PHE A 55 -3.86 1.67 -8.91
N ILE A 56 -4.65 2.34 -8.08
CA ILE A 56 -4.63 3.81 -7.99
C ILE A 56 -3.86 4.19 -6.73
N ALA A 57 -2.66 4.72 -6.93
CA ALA A 57 -1.87 5.34 -5.88
C ALA A 57 -2.63 6.52 -5.27
N PRO A 58 -2.36 6.86 -3.99
CA PRO A 58 -2.97 8.00 -3.33
C PRO A 58 -2.82 9.28 -4.17
N LEU A 59 -3.90 10.04 -4.34
CA LEU A 59 -3.88 11.26 -5.16
C LEU A 59 -2.98 12.34 -4.58
N LEU A 60 -2.73 12.33 -3.28
CA LEU A 60 -1.76 13.21 -2.64
C LEU A 60 -0.48 12.41 -2.31
N PRO A 61 0.71 13.00 -2.53
CA PRO A 61 1.98 12.32 -2.26
C PRO A 61 2.22 12.08 -0.76
N TRP A 62 1.51 12.81 0.10
CA TRP A 62 1.54 12.69 1.56
C TRP A 62 0.11 12.72 2.12
N PRO A 63 -0.22 11.97 3.20
CA PRO A 63 0.54 10.94 3.92
C PRO A 63 0.27 9.45 3.58
N PRO A 64 -0.59 9.01 2.62
CA PRO A 64 -0.86 7.57 2.49
C PRO A 64 0.25 6.79 1.76
N VAL A 65 0.65 5.62 2.24
CA VAL A 65 1.68 4.76 1.63
C VAL A 65 1.00 3.68 0.80
N LEU A 66 1.52 3.34 -0.39
CA LEU A 66 1.12 2.16 -1.15
C LEU A 66 2.34 1.28 -1.43
N ILE A 67 2.26 0.00 -1.07
CA ILE A 67 3.22 -1.04 -1.44
C ILE A 67 2.47 -2.09 -2.25
N LEU A 68 3.01 -2.53 -3.39
CA LEU A 68 2.40 -3.59 -4.20
C LEU A 68 3.05 -4.93 -3.85
N ALA A 69 2.34 -5.78 -3.12
CA ALA A 69 2.80 -7.10 -2.72
C ALA A 69 2.38 -8.16 -3.74
N LYS A 70 3.27 -9.11 -4.05
CA LYS A 70 3.03 -10.17 -5.06
C LYS A 70 2.46 -11.43 -4.42
N GLY A 71 1.40 -11.98 -4.98
CA GLY A 71 0.76 -13.21 -4.50
C GLY A 71 1.59 -14.51 -4.60
N THR A 72 2.76 -14.50 -5.24
CA THR A 72 3.62 -15.70 -5.37
C THR A 72 4.58 -15.81 -4.18
N ALA A 73 4.08 -16.28 -3.04
CA ALA A 73 4.78 -16.30 -1.75
C ALA A 73 5.93 -17.31 -1.64
N GLU A 74 5.73 -18.52 -2.18
CA GLU A 74 6.52 -19.70 -1.76
C GLU A 74 8.03 -19.53 -2.03
N VAL A 75 8.41 -18.94 -3.16
CA VAL A 75 9.81 -18.92 -3.59
C VAL A 75 10.66 -17.84 -2.88
N GLN A 76 10.06 -16.77 -2.35
CA GLN A 76 10.83 -15.63 -1.83
C GLN A 76 10.99 -15.60 -0.31
N LEU A 77 10.01 -16.09 0.46
CA LEU A 77 10.11 -16.12 1.93
C LEU A 77 11.25 -17.04 2.39
N GLN A 78 11.42 -18.21 1.77
CA GLN A 78 12.52 -19.14 2.08
C GLN A 78 13.92 -18.56 1.84
N ARG A 79 14.06 -17.61 0.89
CA ARG A 79 15.37 -17.04 0.52
C ARG A 79 15.75 -15.78 1.31
N ARG A 80 14.83 -15.17 2.06
CA ARG A 80 15.00 -13.78 2.52
C ARG A 80 14.96 -13.62 4.02
N GLY A 81 16.04 -14.01 4.70
CA GLY A 81 16.42 -13.54 6.03
C GLY A 81 15.37 -13.71 7.14
N SER A 82 15.71 -13.27 8.35
CA SER A 82 14.75 -13.27 9.46
C SER A 82 13.63 -12.25 9.20
N GLN A 83 12.37 -12.59 9.54
CA GLN A 83 11.24 -11.66 9.55
C GLN A 83 11.56 -10.34 10.25
N ALA A 84 12.30 -10.40 11.36
CA ALA A 84 12.71 -9.23 12.11
C ALA A 84 13.55 -8.26 11.27
N SER A 85 14.39 -8.77 10.36
CA SER A 85 15.18 -7.96 9.44
C SER A 85 14.31 -7.29 8.38
N LEU A 86 13.32 -8.02 7.84
CA LEU A 86 12.34 -7.46 6.90
C LEU A 86 11.50 -6.36 7.57
N LEU A 87 11.04 -6.58 8.80
CA LEU A 87 10.33 -5.57 9.59
C LEU A 87 11.13 -4.30 9.81
N ARG A 88 12.38 -4.45 10.25
CA ARG A 88 13.29 -3.33 10.48
C ARG A 88 13.52 -2.56 9.18
N LEU A 89 13.75 -3.28 8.08
CA LEU A 89 13.94 -2.67 6.77
C LEU A 89 12.67 -1.93 6.32
N THR A 90 11.49 -2.53 6.46
CA THR A 90 10.22 -1.88 6.10
C THR A 90 9.99 -0.60 6.87
N ARG A 91 10.13 -0.66 8.20
CA ARG A 91 9.99 0.54 9.06
C ARG A 91 11.01 1.60 8.69
N LEU A 92 12.24 1.20 8.38
CA LEU A 92 13.29 2.11 7.95
C LEU A 92 12.95 2.76 6.59
N ILE A 93 12.49 2.00 5.60
CA ILE A 93 12.09 2.53 4.29
C ILE A 93 10.90 3.48 4.42
N VAL A 94 9.87 3.09 5.15
CA VAL A 94 8.66 3.91 5.35
C VAL A 94 8.97 5.19 6.12
N ARG A 95 9.83 5.11 7.14
CA ARG A 95 10.27 6.29 7.90
C ARG A 95 11.18 7.18 7.05
N ALA A 96 12.12 6.59 6.33
CA ALA A 96 13.03 7.33 5.47
C ALA A 96 12.30 8.01 4.29
N SER A 97 11.21 7.43 3.80
CA SER A 97 10.40 8.04 2.74
C SER A 97 9.55 9.21 3.25
N ALA A 98 9.32 9.37 4.56
CA ALA A 98 8.50 10.45 5.10
C ALA A 98 8.99 11.85 4.67
N ASP A 99 10.30 12.12 4.82
CA ASP A 99 10.90 13.40 4.41
C ASP A 99 10.74 13.63 2.91
N LEU A 100 10.99 12.58 2.11
CA LEU A 100 10.88 12.66 0.65
C LEU A 100 9.44 12.96 0.22
N ARG A 101 8.45 12.41 0.93
CA ARG A 101 7.03 12.64 0.67
C ARG A 101 6.60 14.05 1.06
N LEU A 102 7.15 14.60 2.13
CA LEU A 102 6.94 16.00 2.49
C LEU A 102 7.51 16.93 1.42
N MET A 103 8.72 16.63 0.91
CA MET A 103 9.30 17.38 -0.22
C MET A 103 8.44 17.24 -1.49
N SER A 104 7.97 16.03 -1.81
CA SER A 104 7.06 15.78 -2.93
C SER A 104 5.74 16.53 -2.79
N LEU A 105 5.20 16.68 -1.56
CA LEU A 105 4.05 17.52 -1.28
C LEU A 105 4.37 19.01 -1.53
N GLY A 106 5.55 19.48 -1.11
CA GLY A 106 6.01 20.84 -1.42
C GLY A 106 6.08 21.12 -2.92
N VAL A 107 6.64 20.18 -3.71
CA VAL A 107 6.64 20.26 -5.18
C VAL A 107 5.20 20.28 -5.71
N PHE A 108 4.33 19.39 -5.23
CA PHE A 108 2.91 19.34 -5.63
C PHE A 108 2.20 20.68 -5.37
N LEU A 109 2.27 21.22 -4.15
CA LEU A 109 1.64 22.49 -3.79
C LEU A 109 2.21 23.65 -4.61
N THR A 110 3.51 23.63 -4.91
CA THR A 110 4.12 24.67 -5.74
C THR A 110 3.50 24.67 -7.13
N PHE A 111 3.52 23.54 -7.84
CA PHE A 111 3.08 23.48 -9.24
C PHE A 111 1.55 23.46 -9.44
N PHE A 112 0.78 22.90 -8.50
CA PHE A 112 -0.69 22.79 -8.62
C PHE A 112 -1.47 23.87 -7.87
N VAL A 113 -0.85 24.60 -6.94
CA VAL A 113 -1.53 25.64 -6.16
C VAL A 113 -0.84 26.99 -6.34
N LEU A 114 0.45 27.11 -6.00
CA LEU A 114 1.12 28.41 -5.96
C LEU A 114 1.35 29.03 -7.34
N VAL A 115 1.87 28.28 -8.31
CA VAL A 115 2.11 28.81 -9.67
C VAL A 115 0.80 29.20 -10.36
N PRO A 116 -0.27 28.36 -10.40
CA PRO A 116 -1.55 28.75 -10.97
C PRO A 116 -2.15 29.99 -10.28
N TYR A 117 -2.11 30.04 -8.95
CA TYR A 117 -2.63 31.16 -8.18
C TYR A 117 -1.89 32.46 -8.50
N ARG A 118 -0.55 32.44 -8.50
CA ARG A 118 0.26 33.63 -8.85
C ARG A 118 0.09 34.03 -10.31
N TYR A 119 0.03 33.06 -11.22
CA TYR A 119 -0.21 33.31 -12.63
C TYR A 119 -1.59 33.93 -12.88
N HIS A 120 -2.62 33.52 -12.14
CA HIS A 120 -3.94 34.11 -12.23
C HIS A 120 -3.96 35.58 -11.77
N LEU A 121 -3.28 35.89 -10.66
CA LEU A 121 -3.25 37.24 -10.10
C LEU A 121 -2.35 38.21 -10.85
N GLU A 122 -1.18 37.75 -11.31
CA GLU A 122 -0.10 38.61 -11.79
C GLU A 122 0.29 38.34 -13.26
N GLY A 123 -0.32 37.34 -13.91
CA GLY A 123 0.01 36.95 -15.28
C GLY A 123 1.45 36.45 -15.41
N GLY A 124 2.17 36.94 -16.42
CA GLY A 124 3.57 36.59 -16.69
C GLY A 124 4.61 37.35 -15.86
N SER A 125 4.28 37.79 -14.65
CA SER A 125 5.19 38.61 -13.83
C SER A 125 6.49 37.85 -13.47
N PRO A 126 7.61 38.55 -13.20
CA PRO A 126 8.85 37.93 -12.71
C PRO A 126 8.67 37.12 -11.42
N ARG A 127 7.64 37.42 -10.61
CA ARG A 127 7.35 36.68 -9.37
C ARG A 127 6.85 35.26 -9.64
N VAL A 128 6.16 35.03 -10.76
CA VAL A 128 5.82 33.67 -11.22
C VAL A 128 7.09 32.88 -11.52
N MET A 129 8.09 33.52 -12.15
CA MET A 129 9.39 32.89 -12.43
C MET A 129 10.14 32.54 -11.14
N TYR A 130 10.10 33.39 -10.11
CA TYR A 130 10.66 33.04 -8.80
C TYR A 130 9.94 31.85 -8.15
N THR A 131 8.60 31.78 -8.28
CA THR A 131 7.82 30.65 -7.77
C THR A 131 8.20 29.34 -8.49
N LEU A 132 8.38 29.40 -9.81
CA LEU A 132 8.88 28.27 -10.60
C LEU A 132 10.29 27.86 -10.18
N ALA A 133 11.20 28.82 -9.97
CA ALA A 133 12.56 28.57 -9.50
C ALA A 133 12.57 27.85 -8.15
N VAL A 134 11.70 28.26 -7.20
CA VAL A 134 11.51 27.54 -5.93
C VAL A 134 11.03 26.10 -6.17
N GLY A 135 10.09 25.90 -7.10
CA GLY A 135 9.64 24.56 -7.51
C GLY A 135 10.77 23.67 -8.00
N PHE A 136 11.66 24.18 -8.85
CA PHE A 136 12.84 23.45 -9.34
C PHE A 136 13.87 23.16 -8.24
N ILE A 137 14.09 24.10 -7.32
CA ILE A 137 14.96 23.87 -6.15
C ILE A 137 14.40 22.72 -5.29
N LEU A 138 13.08 22.71 -5.04
CA LEU A 138 12.43 21.62 -4.31
C LEU A 138 12.54 20.28 -5.04
N MET A 139 12.38 20.26 -6.37
CA MET A 139 12.58 19.04 -7.19
C MET A 139 14.02 18.51 -7.05
N PHE A 140 15.02 19.40 -7.12
CA PHE A 140 16.42 19.03 -6.95
C PHE A 140 16.72 18.51 -5.54
N ALA A 141 16.20 19.15 -4.51
CA ALA A 141 16.34 18.71 -3.12
C ALA A 141 15.70 17.32 -2.90
N ALA A 142 14.50 17.10 -3.44
CA ALA A 142 13.81 15.80 -3.41
C ALA A 142 14.66 14.71 -4.10
N TRP A 143 15.26 15.02 -5.25
CA TRP A 143 16.17 14.11 -5.94
C TRP A 143 17.42 13.79 -5.10
N LEU A 144 18.09 14.78 -4.52
CA LEU A 144 19.27 14.57 -3.66
C LEU A 144 18.92 13.62 -2.50
N ARG A 145 17.77 13.84 -1.87
CA ARG A 145 17.28 13.00 -0.79
C ARG A 145 16.98 11.58 -1.28
N TYR A 146 16.28 11.43 -2.40
CA TYR A 146 16.02 10.13 -3.03
C TYR A 146 17.32 9.39 -3.36
N SER A 147 18.28 10.06 -3.99
CA SER A 147 19.57 9.49 -4.39
C SER A 147 20.39 9.02 -3.17
N SER A 148 20.39 9.79 -2.09
CA SER A 148 21.02 9.39 -0.82
C SER A 148 20.36 8.14 -0.23
N LEU A 149 19.03 8.13 -0.12
CA LEU A 149 18.28 6.99 0.43
C LEU A 149 18.44 5.74 -0.44
N HIS A 150 18.30 5.89 -1.76
CA HIS A 150 18.45 4.80 -2.70
C HIS A 150 19.87 4.25 -2.73
N ARG A 151 20.91 5.10 -2.60
CA ARG A 151 22.30 4.62 -2.50
C ARG A 151 22.52 3.78 -1.23
N ARG A 152 21.89 4.18 -0.11
CA ARG A 152 21.96 3.45 1.16
C ARG A 152 21.19 2.13 1.12
N LEU A 153 20.01 2.10 0.51
CA LEU A 153 19.11 0.94 0.48
C LEU A 153 19.47 -0.05 -0.64
N TRP A 154 19.85 0.44 -1.82
CA TRP A 154 20.16 -0.37 -3.01
C TRP A 154 21.43 0.11 -3.70
N PRO A 155 22.62 -0.11 -3.11
CA PRO A 155 23.89 0.39 -3.65
C PRO A 155 24.18 -0.11 -5.07
N LYS A 156 23.80 -1.37 -5.36
CA LYS A 156 24.06 -2.07 -6.63
C LYS A 156 23.26 -1.51 -7.83
N GLN A 157 22.09 -0.91 -7.62
CA GLN A 157 21.22 -0.43 -8.69
C GLN A 157 21.59 1.01 -9.10
N LYS A 158 22.71 1.20 -9.82
CA LYS A 158 23.19 2.53 -10.23
C LYS A 158 22.34 3.16 -11.34
N ALA A 159 21.92 2.37 -12.31
CA ALA A 159 21.17 2.83 -13.48
C ALA A 159 19.83 3.47 -13.12
N GLU A 160 19.08 2.85 -12.20
CA GLU A 160 17.80 3.41 -11.72
C GLU A 160 17.97 4.82 -11.13
N ARG A 161 19.06 5.08 -10.38
CA ARG A 161 19.31 6.42 -9.83
C ARG A 161 19.48 7.48 -10.91
N PHE A 162 20.14 7.15 -12.01
CA PHE A 162 20.34 8.08 -13.13
C PHE A 162 19.05 8.31 -13.91
N LYS A 163 18.26 7.24 -14.14
CA LYS A 163 16.92 7.36 -14.72
C LYS A 163 16.02 8.26 -13.89
N HIS A 164 15.96 8.06 -12.57
CA HIS A 164 15.16 8.90 -11.69
C HIS A 164 15.71 10.32 -11.56
N LEU A 165 17.03 10.54 -11.66
CA LEU A 165 17.63 11.87 -11.80
C LEU A 165 17.05 12.60 -13.00
N PHE A 166 17.20 12.03 -14.19
CA PHE A 166 16.76 12.66 -15.43
C PHE A 166 15.26 12.97 -15.41
N LEU A 167 14.44 12.00 -15.03
CA LEU A 167 12.99 12.17 -14.96
C LEU A 167 12.57 13.18 -13.90
N SER A 168 13.17 13.17 -12.70
CA SER A 168 12.77 14.09 -11.62
C SER A 168 13.23 15.52 -11.84
N MET A 169 14.31 15.76 -12.59
CA MET A 169 14.72 17.11 -12.96
C MET A 169 13.87 17.72 -14.08
N THR A 170 13.43 16.89 -15.03
CA THR A 170 12.71 17.35 -16.23
C THR A 170 11.19 17.33 -16.06
N MET A 171 10.65 16.47 -15.19
CA MET A 171 9.23 16.20 -15.08
C MET A 171 8.75 16.40 -13.63
N PRO A 172 8.04 17.52 -13.32
CA PRO A 172 7.57 17.80 -11.96
C PRO A 172 6.72 16.69 -11.35
N TRP A 173 5.84 16.06 -12.14
CA TRP A 173 4.99 14.96 -11.67
C TRP A 173 5.80 13.73 -11.23
N HIS A 174 6.97 13.49 -11.82
CA HIS A 174 7.86 12.40 -11.39
C HIS A 174 8.54 12.73 -10.06
N ALA A 175 8.97 13.98 -9.86
CA ALA A 175 9.52 14.44 -8.59
C ALA A 175 8.48 14.33 -7.44
N MET A 176 7.21 14.60 -7.73
CA MET A 176 6.10 14.41 -6.78
C MET A 176 5.86 12.93 -6.40
N ARG A 177 6.41 11.97 -7.16
CA ARG A 177 6.19 10.53 -6.99
C ARG A 177 7.44 9.73 -6.63
N LEU A 178 8.59 10.38 -6.40
CA LEU A 178 9.85 9.71 -6.07
C LEU A 178 9.75 8.76 -4.87
N ALA A 179 8.95 9.11 -3.87
CA ALA A 179 8.74 8.25 -2.71
C ALA A 179 7.99 6.94 -3.04
N ASP A 180 7.03 7.00 -3.96
CA ASP A 180 6.29 5.81 -4.39
C ASP A 180 7.22 4.85 -5.15
N GLU A 181 8.08 5.40 -6.01
CA GLU A 181 9.09 4.62 -6.74
C GLU A 181 10.07 3.92 -5.77
N LEU A 182 10.49 4.60 -4.70
CA LEU A 182 11.32 4.01 -3.63
C LEU A 182 10.64 2.80 -2.97
N LEU A 183 9.31 2.88 -2.76
CA LEU A 183 8.53 1.83 -2.10
C LEU A 183 8.24 0.65 -3.03
N LEU A 184 8.07 0.89 -4.34
CA LEU A 184 7.82 -0.14 -5.34
C LEU A 184 9.03 -1.07 -5.54
N VAL A 185 10.25 -0.54 -5.43
CA VAL A 185 11.50 -1.32 -5.53
C VAL A 185 11.83 -2.06 -4.22
N SER A 186 11.07 -1.80 -3.14
CA SER A 186 11.36 -2.42 -1.84
C SER A 186 11.25 -3.95 -1.87
N PRO A 187 12.06 -4.69 -1.10
CA PRO A 187 11.94 -6.15 -1.02
C PRO A 187 10.56 -6.64 -0.59
N ILE A 188 9.78 -5.78 0.08
CA ILE A 188 8.41 -6.04 0.53
C ILE A 188 7.48 -6.26 -0.66
N SER A 189 7.74 -5.62 -1.81
CA SER A 189 6.94 -5.82 -3.01
C SER A 189 7.01 -7.25 -3.55
N GLY A 190 8.00 -8.03 -3.11
CA GLY A 190 8.13 -9.45 -3.40
C GLY A 190 7.47 -10.38 -2.38
N LEU A 191 6.96 -9.86 -1.26
CA LEU A 191 6.29 -10.68 -0.24
C LEU A 191 4.84 -10.96 -0.61
N HIS A 192 4.30 -12.05 -0.06
CA HIS A 192 2.86 -12.32 -0.09
C HIS A 192 2.10 -11.16 0.58
N PRO A 193 0.95 -10.72 0.05
CA PRO A 193 0.18 -9.62 0.66
C PRO A 193 -0.13 -9.82 2.14
N LEU A 194 -0.57 -11.02 2.53
CA LEU A 194 -0.84 -11.34 3.93
C LEU A 194 0.42 -11.28 4.81
N ALA A 195 1.56 -11.73 4.30
CA ALA A 195 2.84 -11.62 5.00
C ALA A 195 3.26 -10.14 5.12
N ALA A 196 3.11 -9.36 4.06
CA ALA A 196 3.44 -7.94 4.09
C ALA A 196 2.61 -7.19 5.14
N VAL A 197 1.31 -7.47 5.24
CA VAL A 197 0.40 -6.88 6.24
C VAL A 197 0.74 -7.34 7.66
N SER A 198 0.94 -8.65 7.86
CA SER A 198 1.26 -9.18 9.19
C SER A 198 2.54 -8.57 9.75
N LEU A 199 3.51 -8.34 8.87
CA LEU A 199 4.74 -7.66 9.21
C LEU A 199 4.47 -6.21 9.67
N VAL A 200 3.71 -5.42 8.92
CA VAL A 200 3.56 -3.99 9.24
C VAL A 200 2.61 -3.69 10.41
N GLU A 201 1.60 -4.54 10.67
CA GLU A 201 0.56 -4.31 11.70
C GLU A 201 0.77 -5.05 13.02
N GLY A 202 1.69 -6.03 13.09
CA GLY A 202 1.91 -6.81 14.31
C GLY A 202 0.64 -7.56 14.73
N ALA A 203 0.10 -7.25 15.93
CA ALA A 203 -1.07 -7.93 16.49
C ALA A 203 -2.32 -7.81 15.60
N LYS A 204 -2.63 -6.60 15.08
CA LYS A 204 -3.74 -6.40 14.12
C LYS A 204 -3.54 -7.19 12.83
N GLY A 205 -2.28 -7.43 12.46
CA GLY A 205 -1.92 -8.28 11.34
C GLY A 205 -2.39 -9.72 11.55
N ARG A 206 -2.35 -10.25 12.77
CA ARG A 206 -2.84 -11.60 13.09
C ARG A 206 -4.35 -11.72 12.86
N CYS A 207 -5.14 -10.67 13.14
CA CYS A 207 -6.57 -10.66 12.83
C CYS A 207 -6.83 -10.81 11.31
N VAL A 208 -6.01 -10.16 10.47
CA VAL A 208 -6.11 -10.28 9.01
C VAL A 208 -5.74 -11.69 8.54
N LEU A 209 -4.69 -12.29 9.14
CA LEU A 209 -4.31 -13.68 8.86
C LEU A 209 -5.43 -14.67 9.26
N GLY A 210 -5.97 -14.52 10.48
CA GLY A 210 -7.05 -15.38 10.95
C GLY A 210 -8.29 -15.27 10.09
N LYS A 211 -8.70 -14.05 9.74
CA LYS A 211 -9.82 -13.83 8.83
C LYS A 211 -9.60 -14.51 7.47
N ALA A 212 -8.43 -14.33 6.84
CA ALA A 212 -8.13 -14.96 5.55
C ALA A 212 -8.15 -16.49 5.61
N LEU A 213 -7.68 -17.08 6.71
CA LEU A 213 -7.72 -18.54 6.91
C LEU A 213 -9.14 -19.05 7.10
N ARG A 214 -9.93 -18.39 7.94
CA ARG A 214 -11.33 -18.81 8.17
C ARG A 214 -12.18 -18.62 6.92
N GLU A 215 -12.00 -17.53 6.18
CA GLU A 215 -12.64 -17.36 4.88
C GLU A 215 -12.27 -18.50 3.91
N SER A 216 -11.04 -19.04 3.97
CA SER A 216 -10.64 -20.18 3.13
C SER A 216 -11.29 -21.52 3.49
N ILE A 217 -11.82 -21.64 4.71
CA ILE A 217 -12.46 -22.86 5.22
C ILE A 217 -13.97 -22.78 5.01
N TYR A 218 -14.59 -21.64 5.35
CA TYR A 218 -16.05 -21.51 5.44
C TYR A 218 -16.71 -20.87 4.22
N LEU A 219 -15.95 -20.27 3.28
CA LEU A 219 -16.52 -19.66 2.08
C LEU A 219 -16.12 -20.42 0.81
N ASP A 220 -17.11 -20.77 -0.01
CA ASP A 220 -16.92 -21.45 -1.31
C ASP A 220 -16.07 -20.63 -2.31
N HIS A 221 -16.03 -19.31 -2.15
CA HIS A 221 -15.34 -18.37 -3.04
C HIS A 221 -14.23 -17.61 -2.33
N ALA A 222 -13.45 -18.32 -1.52
CA ALA A 222 -12.30 -17.76 -0.84
C ALA A 222 -11.24 -17.22 -1.82
N SER A 223 -10.56 -16.14 -1.42
CA SER A 223 -9.46 -15.56 -2.21
C SER A 223 -8.19 -16.41 -2.18
N TYR A 224 -8.06 -17.29 -1.20
CA TYR A 224 -6.89 -18.12 -0.94
C TYR A 224 -7.33 -19.55 -0.62
N LYS A 225 -6.49 -20.52 -0.97
CA LYS A 225 -6.69 -21.91 -0.56
C LYS A 225 -6.13 -22.12 0.84
N GLU A 226 -6.78 -22.97 1.63
CA GLU A 226 -6.36 -23.29 3.00
C GLU A 226 -4.91 -23.81 3.06
N ASP A 227 -4.56 -24.77 2.20
CA ASP A 227 -3.22 -25.36 2.16
C ASP A 227 -2.11 -24.32 1.92
N ASP A 228 -2.35 -23.38 1.02
CA ASP A 228 -1.40 -22.31 0.69
C ASP A 228 -1.21 -21.38 1.89
N LEU A 229 -2.29 -21.09 2.62
CA LEU A 229 -2.24 -20.27 3.84
C LEU A 229 -1.52 -20.99 4.98
N ARG A 230 -1.80 -22.27 5.21
CA ARG A 230 -1.11 -23.07 6.25
C ARG A 230 0.39 -23.13 5.99
N ARG A 231 0.81 -23.34 4.73
CA ARG A 231 2.23 -23.27 4.33
C ARG A 231 2.83 -21.90 4.58
N LEU A 232 2.12 -20.85 4.17
CA LEU A 232 2.55 -19.47 4.42
C LEU A 232 2.72 -19.20 5.92
N TYR A 233 1.80 -19.69 6.76
CA TYR A 233 1.82 -19.42 8.20
C TYR A 233 2.94 -20.19 8.89
N GLY A 234 3.22 -21.42 8.44
CA GLY A 234 4.43 -22.15 8.83
C GLY A 234 5.71 -21.39 8.52
N LEU A 235 5.83 -20.81 7.30
CA LEU A 235 6.95 -19.93 6.94
C LEU A 235 7.00 -18.65 7.78
N LEU A 236 5.85 -18.17 8.25
CA LEU A 236 5.76 -17.01 9.11
C LEU A 236 5.96 -17.32 10.61
N GLY A 237 6.10 -18.59 11.00
CA GLY A 237 6.13 -18.99 12.41
C GLY A 237 4.82 -18.66 13.15
N VAL A 238 3.71 -18.59 12.42
CA VAL A 238 2.38 -18.34 12.97
C VAL A 238 1.66 -19.69 13.07
N ASP A 239 1.23 -20.05 14.28
CA ASP A 239 0.40 -21.22 14.48
C ASP A 239 -1.01 -20.98 13.91
N ALA A 240 -1.39 -21.77 12.91
CA ALA A 240 -2.68 -21.66 12.23
C ALA A 240 -3.84 -22.03 13.16
N GLU A 241 -3.66 -23.02 14.04
CA GLU A 241 -4.71 -23.48 14.95
C GLU A 241 -5.07 -22.38 15.95
N SER A 242 -4.07 -21.67 16.49
CA SER A 242 -4.32 -20.49 17.34
C SER A 242 -5.17 -19.39 16.68
N LEU A 243 -5.24 -19.32 15.34
CA LEU A 243 -6.05 -18.33 14.61
C LEU A 243 -7.49 -18.79 14.35
N LEU A 244 -7.75 -20.08 14.51
CA LEU A 244 -9.07 -20.71 14.34
C LEU A 244 -9.86 -20.78 15.65
N MET A 245 -9.22 -20.48 16.78
CA MET A 245 -9.91 -20.43 18.07
C MET A 245 -11.11 -19.47 18.02
N PRO A 246 -12.26 -19.85 18.60
CA PRO A 246 -13.43 -18.98 18.66
C PRO A 246 -13.11 -17.67 19.42
N PRO A 247 -13.85 -16.58 19.16
CA PRO A 247 -13.72 -15.37 19.95
C PRO A 247 -14.15 -15.60 21.40
N ASP A 248 -13.78 -14.67 22.29
CA ASP A 248 -14.31 -14.66 23.65
C ASP A 248 -15.82 -14.48 23.63
N ARG A 249 -16.53 -15.21 24.48
CA ARG A 249 -17.98 -15.15 24.57
C ARG A 249 -18.42 -13.86 25.26
N GLU A 250 -19.16 -13.01 24.54
CA GLU A 250 -19.82 -11.84 25.12
C GLU A 250 -21.08 -12.23 25.90
N SER A 251 -21.48 -11.42 26.90
CA SER A 251 -22.66 -11.69 27.73
C SER A 251 -23.94 -11.75 26.89
N GLY A 252 -24.57 -12.93 26.82
CA GLY A 252 -25.77 -13.18 26.01
C GLY A 252 -25.48 -13.61 24.56
N GLY A 253 -24.21 -13.71 24.17
CA GLY A 253 -23.79 -14.31 22.90
C GLY A 253 -23.94 -15.83 22.94
N GLU A 254 -24.67 -16.40 21.99
CA GLU A 254 -24.84 -17.85 21.85
C GLU A 254 -24.20 -18.40 20.58
N HIS A 255 -24.08 -17.54 19.57
CA HIS A 255 -23.50 -17.88 18.29
C HIS A 255 -22.41 -16.88 17.91
N TYR A 256 -21.51 -17.30 17.04
CA TYR A 256 -20.53 -16.41 16.43
C TYR A 256 -20.33 -16.75 14.96
N CYS A 257 -19.93 -15.75 14.18
CA CYS A 257 -19.56 -15.98 12.80
C CYS A 257 -18.13 -16.55 12.72
N PRO A 258 -17.90 -17.71 12.09
CA PRO A 258 -16.57 -18.27 11.98
C PRO A 258 -15.62 -17.41 11.13
N CYS A 259 -16.12 -16.55 10.23
CA CYS A 259 -15.28 -15.71 9.39
C CYS A 259 -14.85 -14.42 10.11
N CYS A 260 -15.80 -13.55 10.49
CA CYS A 260 -15.50 -12.24 11.09
C CYS A 260 -15.31 -12.27 12.61
N HIS A 261 -15.73 -13.35 13.30
CA HIS A 261 -15.78 -13.47 14.76
C HIS A 261 -16.76 -12.51 15.45
N GLU A 262 -17.71 -11.93 14.73
CA GLU A 262 -18.82 -11.18 15.35
C GLU A 262 -19.72 -12.15 16.14
N VAL A 263 -20.15 -11.74 17.33
CA VAL A 263 -20.98 -12.53 18.25
C VAL A 263 -22.45 -12.11 18.12
N TYR A 264 -23.36 -13.08 18.13
CA TYR A 264 -24.78 -12.89 17.93
C TYR A 264 -25.61 -13.51 19.08
N SER A 265 -26.75 -12.88 19.37
CA SER A 265 -27.80 -13.41 20.24
C SER A 265 -28.73 -14.39 19.50
N GLN A 266 -29.47 -15.23 20.25
CA GLN A 266 -30.30 -16.38 19.85
C GLN A 266 -31.15 -16.36 18.56
N ALA A 267 -31.38 -15.23 17.91
CA ALA A 267 -32.37 -15.08 16.84
C ALA A 267 -31.77 -14.97 15.42
N VAL A 268 -30.45 -15.05 15.26
CA VAL A 268 -29.79 -14.93 13.95
C VAL A 268 -29.08 -16.24 13.63
N ASP A 269 -29.30 -16.76 12.41
CA ASP A 269 -28.66 -18.00 11.93
C ASP A 269 -27.54 -17.73 10.90
N VAL A 270 -27.53 -16.54 10.29
CA VAL A 270 -26.59 -16.16 9.22
C VAL A 270 -25.92 -14.81 9.47
N CYS A 271 -24.64 -14.71 9.12
CA CYS A 271 -23.89 -13.45 9.24
C CYS A 271 -24.21 -12.47 8.11
N SER A 272 -24.64 -11.25 8.45
CA SER A 272 -24.90 -10.18 7.48
C SER A 272 -23.66 -9.71 6.73
N ASP A 273 -22.49 -9.79 7.37
CA ASP A 273 -21.25 -9.20 6.85
C ASP A 273 -20.43 -10.21 6.02
N CYS A 274 -20.63 -11.51 6.27
CA CYS A 274 -19.86 -12.60 5.66
C CYS A 274 -20.68 -13.42 4.66
N LYS A 275 -21.50 -12.76 3.84
CA LYS A 275 -22.24 -13.39 2.73
C LYS A 275 -23.08 -14.59 3.19
N GLU A 276 -23.85 -14.42 4.28
CA GLU A 276 -24.79 -15.44 4.77
C GLU A 276 -24.12 -16.73 5.28
N THR A 277 -22.86 -16.66 5.72
CA THR A 277 -22.21 -17.80 6.39
C THR A 277 -23.01 -18.22 7.62
N SER A 278 -23.32 -19.51 7.75
CA SER A 278 -24.01 -20.07 8.91
C SER A 278 -23.23 -19.83 10.20
N LEU A 279 -23.92 -19.39 11.24
CA LEU A 279 -23.31 -19.10 12.54
C LEU A 279 -23.03 -20.40 13.32
N LEU A 280 -21.89 -20.45 13.99
CA LEU A 280 -21.53 -21.57 14.87
C LEU A 280 -21.97 -21.26 16.29
N ARG A 281 -22.45 -22.27 17.02
CA ARG A 281 -22.78 -22.13 18.45
C ARG A 281 -21.51 -22.24 19.27
N PHE A 282 -21.42 -21.47 20.35
CA PHE A 282 -20.41 -21.74 21.37
C PHE A 282 -20.65 -23.13 21.96
N GLU A 283 -19.60 -23.95 22.04
CA GLU A 283 -19.67 -25.19 22.80
C GLU A 283 -20.00 -24.85 24.26
N ALA A 284 -20.99 -25.54 24.84
CA ALA A 284 -21.48 -25.22 26.17
C ALA A 284 -20.43 -25.62 27.21
N ASP A 285 -19.49 -24.72 27.54
CA ASP A 285 -18.43 -24.82 28.55
C ASP A 285 -18.19 -26.26 29.04
N GLY A 286 -17.76 -27.11 28.11
CA GLY A 286 -17.44 -28.50 28.37
C GLY A 286 -16.01 -28.54 28.90
N LYS A 287 -15.87 -28.72 30.22
CA LYS A 287 -14.61 -29.22 30.79
C LYS A 287 -14.18 -30.51 30.10
#